data_AF-J9GAV9-F1
#
_entry.id   AF-J9GAV9-F1
#
_cell.length_a   1.000
_cell.length_b   1.000
_cell.length_c   1.000
_cell.angle_alpha   90.00
_cell.angle_beta   90.00
_cell.angle_gamma   90.00
#
_symmetry.space_group_name_H-M   'P 1'
#
loop_
_entity.id
_entity.type
_entity.pdbx_description
1 polymer ?
#
loop_
_entity_poly.entity_id
_entity_poly.type
_entity_poly.pdbx_seq_one_letter_code
_entity_poly.pdbx_strand_id
1 'polypeptide(L)'
;MKANFCHTSFFELHPDVLVADVMMSCMDGFEMVRRIRQIDKHTPVLFLTARSAVNDVVDGFKLGANDYLRKPFGIQELIVRIQALVGKAFCCKEAGTLEESTTYDIGSYCFNSITQTLCHQQQVQELSYRESEILRRLC
;
A
#
# COMPACT_ATOMS: atom_id res chain seq x y z
N MET A 1 -15.52 -21.03 -6.69
CA MET A 1 -14.59 -20.78 -7.82
C MET A 1 -13.60 -19.64 -7.60
N LYS A 2 -13.88 -18.57 -6.85
CA LYS A 2 -12.93 -17.43 -6.68
C LYS A 2 -11.76 -17.66 -5.71
N ALA A 3 -11.90 -18.50 -4.69
CA ALA A 3 -10.84 -18.75 -3.71
C ALA A 3 -9.60 -19.47 -4.27
N ASN A 4 -9.78 -20.27 -5.33
CA ASN A 4 -8.66 -20.97 -5.98
C ASN A 4 -7.84 -20.06 -6.89
N PHE A 5 -8.41 -18.92 -7.32
CA PHE A 5 -7.75 -18.02 -8.25
C PHE A 5 -6.56 -17.30 -7.61
N CYS A 6 -6.73 -16.78 -6.38
CA CYS A 6 -5.68 -16.00 -5.72
C CYS A 6 -4.48 -16.86 -5.30
N HIS A 7 -4.73 -18.10 -4.85
CA HIS A 7 -3.68 -19.07 -4.55
C HIS A 7 -2.89 -19.44 -5.81
N THR A 8 -3.55 -19.76 -6.92
CA THR A 8 -2.86 -20.12 -8.17
C THR A 8 -2.08 -18.94 -8.76
N SER A 9 -2.66 -17.73 -8.79
CA SER A 9 -2.00 -16.54 -9.34
C SER A 9 -0.76 -16.11 -8.53
N PHE A 10 -0.73 -16.37 -7.21
CA PHE A 10 0.47 -16.10 -6.40
C PHE A 10 1.70 -16.85 -6.93
N PHE A 11 1.54 -18.14 -7.27
CA PHE A 11 2.64 -18.97 -7.75
C PHE A 11 2.97 -18.74 -9.23
N GLU A 12 2.07 -18.15 -10.00
CA GLU A 12 2.40 -17.74 -11.37
C GLU A 12 3.20 -16.44 -11.37
N LEU A 13 2.82 -15.49 -10.51
CA LEU A 13 3.38 -14.13 -10.53
C LEU A 13 4.61 -13.94 -9.63
N HIS A 14 4.84 -14.81 -8.64
CA HIS A 14 5.95 -14.70 -7.67
C HIS A 14 6.11 -13.28 -7.10
N PRO A 15 5.09 -12.76 -6.39
CA PRO A 15 5.08 -11.36 -5.98
C PRO A 15 6.14 -11.06 -4.90
N ASP A 16 6.72 -9.87 -4.98
CA ASP A 16 7.66 -9.36 -3.97
C ASP A 16 6.97 -9.01 -2.65
N VAL A 17 5.69 -8.61 -2.69
CA VAL A 17 4.85 -8.32 -1.51
C VAL A 17 3.42 -8.75 -1.79
N LEU A 18 2.77 -9.34 -0.80
CA LEU A 18 1.36 -9.68 -0.82
C LEU A 18 0.56 -8.65 0.00
N VAL A 19 -0.34 -7.93 -0.66
CA VAL A 19 -1.32 -7.06 0.02
C VAL A 19 -2.67 -7.77 0.01
N ALA A 20 -3.18 -8.13 1.19
CA ALA A 20 -4.38 -8.95 1.33
C ALA A 20 -5.44 -8.26 2.19
N ASP A 21 -6.69 -8.24 1.73
CA ASP A 21 -7.82 -7.82 2.57
C ASP A 21 -8.19 -8.95 3.53
N VAL A 22 -8.37 -8.64 4.80
CA VAL A 22 -8.82 -9.61 5.80
C VAL A 22 -10.28 -10.00 5.51
N MET A 23 -11.13 -9.01 5.25
CA MET A 23 -12.56 -9.22 5.05
C MET A 23 -12.89 -9.43 3.57
N MET A 24 -12.62 -10.63 3.08
CA MET A 24 -12.97 -11.06 1.73
C MET A 24 -14.22 -11.94 1.69
N SER A 25 -15.02 -11.82 0.63
CA SER A 25 -16.11 -12.76 0.37
C SER A 25 -15.56 -14.11 -0.09
N CYS A 26 -16.13 -15.20 0.41
CA CYS A 26 -15.78 -16.61 0.14
C CYS A 26 -14.58 -17.20 0.91
N MET A 27 -13.54 -16.44 1.22
CA MET A 27 -12.37 -16.92 1.98
C MET A 27 -11.78 -15.76 2.78
N ASP A 28 -11.50 -15.98 4.06
CA ASP A 28 -10.81 -15.01 4.92
C ASP A 28 -9.36 -14.81 4.41
N GLY A 29 -8.90 -13.57 4.34
CA GLY A 29 -7.52 -13.25 3.98
C GLY A 29 -6.50 -13.95 4.88
N PHE A 30 -6.84 -14.19 6.15
CA PHE A 30 -5.99 -14.97 7.05
C PHE A 30 -5.84 -16.43 6.61
N GLU A 31 -6.93 -17.08 6.21
CA GLU A 31 -6.91 -18.46 5.73
C GLU A 31 -6.16 -18.58 4.40
N MET A 32 -6.30 -17.59 3.51
CA MET A 32 -5.52 -17.53 2.27
C MET A 32 -4.01 -17.46 2.56
N VAL A 33 -3.58 -16.54 3.43
CA VAL A 33 -2.17 -16.39 3.78
C VAL A 33 -1.65 -17.63 4.51
N ARG A 34 -2.47 -18.25 5.37
CA ARG A 34 -2.12 -19.51 6.03
C ARG A 34 -1.80 -20.61 5.02
N ARG A 35 -2.54 -20.71 3.91
CA ARG A 35 -2.26 -21.68 2.83
C ARG A 35 -0.98 -21.33 2.07
N ILE A 36 -0.80 -20.05 1.71
CA ILE A 36 0.43 -19.59 1.04
C ILE A 36 1.66 -19.92 1.91
N ARG A 37 1.58 -19.70 3.23
CA ARG A 37 2.66 -19.97 4.19
C ARG A 37 3.06 -21.44 4.34
N GLN A 38 2.24 -22.38 3.87
CA GLN A 38 2.65 -23.78 3.79
C GLN A 38 3.71 -24.02 2.71
N ILE A 39 3.80 -23.14 1.71
CA ILE A 39 4.64 -23.29 0.52
C ILE A 39 5.71 -22.19 0.48
N ASP A 40 5.31 -20.93 0.70
CA ASP A 40 6.21 -19.78 0.78
C ASP A 40 6.19 -19.13 2.16
N LYS A 41 7.32 -19.18 2.85
CA LYS A 41 7.48 -18.62 4.20
C LYS A 41 8.01 -17.19 4.22
N HIS A 42 8.40 -16.64 3.07
CA HIS A 42 9.26 -15.46 3.03
C HIS A 42 8.61 -14.23 2.41
N THR A 43 7.70 -14.35 1.42
CA THR A 43 7.09 -13.18 0.80
C THR A 43 6.40 -12.33 1.86
N PRO A 44 6.77 -11.04 2.04
CA PRO A 44 6.16 -10.17 3.01
C PRO A 44 4.66 -9.97 2.78
N VAL A 45 3.89 -9.94 3.86
CA VAL A 45 2.43 -9.78 3.82
C VAL A 45 1.98 -8.51 4.55
N LEU A 46 1.22 -7.66 3.87
CA LEU A 46 0.51 -6.52 4.42
C LEU A 46 -1.00 -6.82 4.45
N PHE A 47 -1.59 -6.86 5.64
CA PHE A 47 -3.03 -7.04 5.76
C PHE A 47 -3.78 -5.70 5.76
N LEU A 48 -4.85 -5.61 4.99
CA LEU A 48 -5.81 -4.51 5.03
C LEU A 48 -7.01 -4.91 5.89
N THR A 49 -7.38 -4.12 6.89
CA THR A 49 -8.44 -4.51 7.83
C THR A 49 -9.36 -3.35 8.23
N ALA A 50 -10.66 -3.62 8.37
CA ALA A 50 -11.58 -2.72 9.05
C ALA A 50 -11.74 -3.06 10.56
N ARG A 51 -11.25 -4.23 10.99
CA ARG A 51 -11.35 -4.70 12.38
C ARG A 51 -10.34 -3.95 13.26
N SER A 52 -10.83 -3.49 14.41
CA SER A 52 -10.03 -2.74 15.41
C SER A 52 -9.60 -3.60 16.60
N ALA A 53 -10.05 -4.85 16.68
CA ALA A 53 -9.81 -5.68 17.85
C ALA A 53 -8.37 -6.20 17.84
N VAL A 54 -7.63 -5.85 18.89
CA VAL A 54 -6.21 -6.18 19.11
C VAL A 54 -5.94 -7.69 18.90
N ASN A 55 -6.90 -8.55 19.26
CA ASN A 55 -6.78 -10.00 19.11
C ASN A 55 -6.62 -10.46 17.65
N ASP A 56 -7.30 -9.82 16.69
CA ASP A 56 -7.21 -10.19 15.26
C ASP A 56 -5.85 -9.81 14.66
N VAL A 57 -5.23 -8.75 15.18
CA VAL A 57 -3.88 -8.29 14.78
C VAL A 57 -2.83 -9.25 15.34
N VAL A 58 -2.94 -9.61 16.62
CA VAL A 58 -2.01 -10.54 17.27
C VAL A 58 -2.02 -11.91 16.58
N ASP A 59 -3.18 -12.42 16.20
CA ASP A 59 -3.28 -13.75 15.59
C ASP A 59 -2.74 -13.79 14.16
N GLY A 60 -2.91 -12.73 13.36
CA GLY A 60 -2.28 -12.74 12.03
C GLY A 60 -0.76 -12.44 12.05
N PHE A 61 -0.22 -11.75 13.06
CA PHE A 61 1.23 -11.71 13.28
C PHE A 61 1.79 -13.12 13.55
N LYS A 62 1.07 -13.95 14.34
CA LYS A 62 1.45 -15.36 14.54
C LYS A 62 1.36 -16.19 13.25
N LEU A 63 0.51 -15.80 12.30
CA LEU A 63 0.40 -16.43 10.98
C LEU A 63 1.48 -15.98 9.99
N GLY A 64 2.37 -15.05 10.39
CA GLY A 64 3.46 -14.57 9.54
C GLY A 64 3.09 -13.33 8.70
N ALA A 65 2.14 -12.53 9.18
CA ALA A 65 1.97 -11.14 8.72
C ALA A 65 3.19 -10.30 9.09
N ASN A 66 3.59 -9.41 8.19
CA ASN A 66 4.68 -8.47 8.44
C ASN A 66 4.15 -7.13 8.92
N ASP A 67 2.98 -6.70 8.42
CA ASP A 67 2.37 -5.42 8.80
C ASP A 67 0.84 -5.41 8.59
N TYR A 68 0.17 -4.40 9.14
CA TYR A 68 -1.27 -4.14 9.03
C TYR A 68 -1.56 -2.69 8.68
N LEU A 69 -2.56 -2.49 7.82
CA LEU A 69 -3.10 -1.18 7.47
C LEU A 69 -4.61 -1.14 7.69
N ARG A 70 -5.06 -0.23 8.54
CA ARG A 70 -6.47 -0.07 8.90
C ARG A 70 -7.23 0.73 7.84
N LYS A 71 -8.42 0.28 7.47
CA LYS A 71 -9.37 1.00 6.60
C LYS A 71 -10.22 2.00 7.40
N PRO A 72 -10.53 3.18 6.85
CA PRO A 72 -9.99 3.75 5.60
C PRO A 72 -8.53 4.18 5.76
N PHE A 73 -7.73 4.04 4.70
CA PHE A 73 -6.31 4.44 4.68
C PHE A 73 -6.02 5.37 3.51
N GLY A 74 -5.00 6.21 3.67
CA GLY A 74 -4.45 7.02 2.59
C GLY A 74 -3.56 6.20 1.66
N ILE A 75 -3.51 6.56 0.38
CA ILE A 75 -2.67 5.86 -0.60
C ILE A 75 -1.18 6.00 -0.28
N GLN A 76 -0.74 7.16 0.23
CA GLN A 76 0.64 7.37 0.66
C GLN A 76 1.05 6.41 1.78
N GLU A 77 0.17 6.22 2.76
CA GLU A 77 0.43 5.29 3.87
C GLU A 77 0.62 3.87 3.35
N LEU A 78 -0.23 3.43 2.40
CA LEU A 78 -0.09 2.13 1.76
C LEU A 78 1.24 2.00 1.00
N ILE A 79 1.61 3.00 0.20
CA ILE A 79 2.85 2.99 -0.59
C ILE A 79 4.07 2.87 0.32
N VAL A 80 4.15 3.69 1.37
CA VAL A 80 5.29 3.70 2.30
C VAL A 80 5.45 2.34 2.98
N ARG A 81 4.34 1.71 3.41
CA ARG A 81 4.38 0.37 4.01
C ARG A 81 4.82 -0.70 3.03
N ILE A 82 4.33 -0.69 1.80
CA ILE A 82 4.78 -1.64 0.76
C ILE A 82 6.28 -1.47 0.51
N GLN A 83 6.76 -0.24 0.36
CA GLN A 83 8.18 0.04 0.13
C GLN A 83 9.06 -0.44 1.28
N ALA A 84 8.62 -0.24 2.52
CA ALA A 84 9.29 -0.78 3.70
C ALA A 84 9.36 -2.32 3.67
N LEU A 85 8.28 -3.00 3.25
CA LEU A 85 8.23 -4.46 3.16
C LEU A 85 9.13 -5.04 2.06
N VAL A 86 9.27 -4.37 0.91
CA VAL A 86 10.21 -4.80 -0.16
C VAL A 86 11.68 -4.58 0.26
N GLY A 87 11.94 -3.96 1.43
CA GLY A 87 13.28 -3.55 1.81
C GLY A 87 13.80 -2.35 1.02
N LYS A 88 12.94 -1.73 0.19
CA LYS A 88 13.16 -0.40 -0.39
C LYS A 88 12.78 0.65 0.64
N ALA A 89 13.33 0.53 1.84
CA ALA A 89 13.18 1.55 2.85
C ALA A 89 13.62 2.86 2.21
N PHE A 90 12.67 3.78 2.04
CA PHE A 90 13.00 5.19 1.96
C PHE A 90 13.72 5.46 3.27
N CYS A 91 15.05 5.39 3.23
CA CYS A 91 15.85 6.23 4.08
C CYS A 91 15.18 7.60 3.90
N CYS A 92 14.62 8.14 4.98
CA CYS A 92 14.29 9.54 5.06
C CYS A 92 15.58 10.31 4.77
N LYS A 93 15.93 10.44 3.49
CA LYS A 93 16.73 11.52 2.97
C LYS A 93 15.70 12.57 2.62
N GLU A 94 15.43 13.44 3.59
CA GLU A 94 15.31 14.82 3.21
C GLU A 94 16.58 15.20 2.44
N ALA A 95 16.37 15.90 1.32
CA ALA A 95 17.36 16.41 0.37
C ALA A 95 18.07 15.39 -0.55
N GLY A 96 17.66 15.42 -1.83
CA GLY A 96 18.57 15.16 -2.96
C GLY A 96 18.27 13.92 -3.82
N THR A 97 17.67 14.20 -4.98
CA THR A 97 18.03 13.62 -6.27
C THR A 97 17.67 12.14 -6.54
N LEU A 98 16.48 11.92 -7.10
CA LEU A 98 16.25 10.96 -8.19
C LEU A 98 15.19 11.54 -9.14
N GLU A 99 15.53 11.57 -10.42
CA GLU A 99 14.88 12.33 -11.50
C GLU A 99 13.55 11.71 -11.96
N GLU A 100 12.50 11.94 -11.19
CA GLU A 100 11.14 12.07 -11.73
C GLU A 100 10.55 13.32 -11.11
N SER A 101 9.98 14.21 -11.92
CA SER A 101 9.38 15.47 -11.45
C SER A 101 8.22 15.17 -10.51
N THR A 102 8.47 15.04 -9.22
CA THR A 102 7.44 14.73 -8.21
C THR A 102 6.72 15.99 -7.75
N THR A 103 7.29 17.15 -8.07
CA THR A 103 6.71 18.48 -7.85
C THR A 103 6.53 19.17 -9.20
N TYR A 104 5.35 19.71 -9.43
CA TYR A 104 4.96 20.37 -10.67
C TYR A 104 4.40 21.76 -10.35
N ASP A 105 4.86 22.77 -11.08
CA ASP A 105 4.35 24.13 -10.97
C ASP A 105 3.29 24.37 -12.06
N ILE A 106 2.05 24.58 -11.62
CA ILE A 106 0.88 24.82 -12.47
C ILE A 106 0.44 26.27 -12.23
N GLY A 107 1.09 27.22 -12.90
CA GLY A 107 0.82 28.65 -12.70
C GLY A 107 1.12 29.09 -11.26
N SER A 108 0.07 29.44 -10.50
CA SER A 108 0.18 29.82 -9.08
C SER A 108 0.07 28.63 -8.11
N TYR A 109 -0.13 27.42 -8.63
CA TYR A 109 -0.29 26.20 -7.84
C TYR A 109 1.00 25.37 -7.87
N CYS A 110 1.39 24.84 -6.72
CA CYS A 110 2.47 23.87 -6.61
C CYS A 110 1.87 22.50 -6.25
N PHE A 111 1.97 21.55 -7.17
CA PHE A 111 1.42 20.21 -7.05
C PHE A 111 2.52 19.21 -6.69
N ASN A 112 2.31 18.41 -5.65
CA ASN A 112 3.18 17.29 -5.34
C ASN A 112 2.41 15.98 -5.53
N SER A 113 2.87 15.15 -6.47
CA SER A 113 2.21 13.91 -6.87
C SER A 113 2.36 12.78 -5.86
N ILE A 114 3.38 12.84 -5.02
CA ILE A 114 3.60 11.89 -3.93
C ILE A 114 2.69 12.26 -2.77
N THR A 115 2.75 13.52 -2.30
CA THR A 115 1.99 13.98 -1.13
C THR A 115 0.53 14.31 -1.45
N GLN A 116 0.10 14.17 -2.70
CA GLN A 116 -1.28 14.44 -3.14
C GLN A 116 -1.76 15.81 -2.66
N THR A 117 -0.85 16.78 -2.62
CA THR A 117 -1.13 18.11 -2.09
C THR A 117 -0.95 19.13 -3.18
N LEU A 118 -1.90 20.05 -3.25
CA LEU A 118 -1.84 21.23 -4.08
C LEU A 118 -1.69 22.45 -3.16
N CYS A 119 -0.65 23.24 -3.35
CA CYS A 119 -0.42 24.46 -2.60
C CYS A 119 -0.77 25.68 -3.46
N HIS A 120 -1.56 26.61 -2.93
CA HIS A 120 -1.87 27.89 -3.55
C HIS A 120 -1.86 29.01 -2.52
N GLN A 121 -0.98 30.00 -2.69
CA GLN A 121 -0.93 31.22 -1.84
C GLN A 121 -1.03 30.92 -0.32
N GLN A 122 -0.26 29.94 0.16
CA GLN A 122 -0.21 29.44 1.56
C GLN A 122 -1.36 28.54 2.02
N GLN A 123 -2.35 28.24 1.17
CA GLN A 123 -3.32 27.19 1.44
C GLN A 123 -2.86 25.87 0.83
N VAL A 124 -2.78 24.84 1.67
CA VAL A 124 -2.51 23.47 1.26
C VAL A 124 -3.84 22.72 1.18
N GLN A 125 -4.14 22.21 -0.01
CA GLN A 125 -5.30 21.39 -0.27
C GLN A 125 -4.86 19.96 -0.53
N GLU A 126 -5.42 19.01 0.21
CA GLU A 126 -5.27 17.58 -0.06
C GLU A 126 -6.17 17.18 -1.23
N LEU A 127 -5.62 16.41 -2.16
CA LEU A 127 -6.29 15.91 -3.35
C LEU A 127 -6.61 14.43 -3.19
N SER A 128 -7.69 13.98 -3.82
CA SER A 128 -7.90 12.54 -3.97
C SER A 128 -6.85 11.93 -4.89
N TYR A 129 -6.62 10.62 -4.74
CA TYR A 129 -5.74 9.86 -5.63
C TYR A 129 -6.08 10.05 -7.12
N ARG A 130 -7.37 10.10 -7.47
CA ARG A 130 -7.81 10.28 -8.86
C ARG A 130 -7.46 11.67 -9.39
N GLU A 131 -7.65 12.72 -8.59
CA GLU A 131 -7.30 14.09 -8.98
C GLU A 131 -5.79 14.26 -9.12
N SER A 132 -5.02 13.73 -8.16
CA SER A 132 -3.56 13.72 -8.21
C SER A 132 -3.03 12.98 -9.44
N GLU A 133 -3.61 11.82 -9.77
CA GLU A 133 -3.19 11.04 -10.94
C GLU A 133 -3.57 11.70 -12.27
N ILE A 134 -4.69 12.43 -12.31
CA ILE A 134 -5.05 13.25 -13.48
C ILE A 134 -4.04 14.39 -13.64
N LEU A 135 -3.76 15.14 -12.58
CA LEU A 135 -2.82 16.27 -12.63
C LEU A 135 -1.42 15.81 -13.03
N ARG A 136 -0.94 14.68 -12.51
CA ARG A 136 0.36 14.08 -12.88
C ARG A 136 0.48 13.76 -14.38
N ARG A 137 -0.62 13.47 -15.07
CA ARG A 137 -0.61 13.15 -16.51
C ARG A 137 -0.75 14.39 -17.40
N LEU A 138 -1.25 15.50 -16.84
CA LEU A 138 -1.47 16.76 -17.55
C LEU A 138 -0.28 17.72 -17.43
N CYS A 139 0.62 17.47 -16.48
CA CYS A 139 1.88 18.18 -16.32
C CYS A 139 3.02 17.40 -16.98
#